data_AF-A0A645ABJ9-F1
#
_entry.id   AF-A0A645ABJ9-F1
#
_cell.length_a   1.000
_cell.length_b   1.000
_cell.length_c   1.000
_cell.angle_alpha   90.00
_cell.angle_beta   90.00
_cell.angle_gamma   90.00
#
_symmetry.space_group_name_H-M   'P 1'
#
loop_
_entity.id
_entity.type
_entity.pdbx_description
1 polymer ?
#
loop_
_entity_poly.entity_id
_entity_poly.type
_entity_poly.pdbx_seq_one_letter_code
_entity_poly.pdbx_strand_id
1 'polypeptide(L)'
;MTPKPLISKDFRKNLAPISMDWYNLFIDKSNSVKGYISNIKEFLEFCSFKNSSDITKLTPQDFENYITELKRLNAAKKTINRRIYAIKSMAEFFRNNYKESFGENYLKNLPDLICETEENPTDIRRLNLEQLHYARNFNKSSLEFTFIFEMFFQFSIDKVDLITENYKKSELPKYPINFDPSINFQVTEWKINNYFEKLTNYIMEMGCYERSRRKINSYDLRESHKFYFFTCPICKRELENISTNWVLVKVESQNSESDDFHLACSFCKGKDPYEIPTN
;
A
#
# COMPACT_ATOMS: atom_id res chain seq x y z
N MET A 1 3.83 10.49 11.29
CA MET A 1 5.05 10.42 12.10
C MET A 1 6.23 10.83 11.24
N THR A 2 6.95 11.90 11.61
CA THR A 2 8.23 12.26 11.00
C THR A 2 9.27 11.21 11.40
N PRO A 3 10.04 10.63 10.46
CA PRO A 3 11.10 9.70 10.82
C PRO A 3 12.06 10.38 11.80
N LYS A 4 12.42 9.69 12.90
CA LYS A 4 13.46 10.17 13.80
C LYS A 4 14.74 10.33 12.98
N PRO A 5 15.43 11.48 13.08
CA PRO A 5 16.70 11.65 12.39
C PRO A 5 17.69 10.61 12.90
N LEU A 6 18.28 9.86 11.97
CA LEU A 6 19.28 8.81 12.25
C LEU A 6 20.62 9.38 12.75
N ILE A 7 20.80 10.70 12.62
CA ILE A 7 22.02 11.43 13.01
C ILE A 7 21.74 12.19 14.31
N SER A 8 22.56 11.95 15.35
CA SER A 8 22.35 12.50 16.70
C SER A 8 22.45 14.04 16.73
N LYS A 9 21.79 14.68 17.71
CA LYS A 9 21.81 16.15 17.87
C LYS A 9 23.23 16.70 18.10
N ASP A 10 24.09 15.96 18.79
CA ASP A 10 25.48 16.36 19.03
C ASP A 10 26.36 16.22 17.78
N PHE A 11 25.97 15.36 16.83
CA PHE A 11 26.63 15.18 15.54
C PHE A 11 26.44 16.37 14.59
N ARG A 12 25.37 17.17 14.78
CA ARG A 12 25.02 18.31 13.92
C ARG A 12 25.82 19.59 14.20
N LYS A 13 26.51 19.67 15.34
CA LYS A 13 27.18 20.90 15.79
C LYS A 13 28.49 21.21 15.06
N ASN A 14 29.06 20.26 14.32
CA ASN A 14 30.40 20.37 13.71
C ASN A 14 30.39 20.28 12.17
N LEU A 15 29.26 20.49 11.51
CA LEU A 15 29.14 20.33 10.06
C LEU A 15 29.55 21.60 9.33
N ALA A 16 30.52 21.50 8.41
CA ALA A 16 30.72 22.51 7.38
C ALA A 16 29.52 22.46 6.41
N PRO A 17 28.83 23.58 6.14
CA PRO A 17 27.65 23.55 5.30
C PRO A 17 28.04 23.21 3.86
N ILE A 18 27.44 22.15 3.29
CA ILE A 18 27.25 22.11 1.83
C ILE A 18 26.53 23.39 1.43
N SER A 19 26.89 24.01 0.31
CA SER A 19 26.06 25.09 -0.27
C SER A 19 24.65 24.53 -0.48
N MET A 20 23.74 24.90 0.42
CA MET A 20 22.35 24.49 0.38
C MET A 20 21.60 25.21 -0.74
N ASP A 21 22.27 26.07 -1.52
CA ASP A 21 21.65 26.84 -2.60
C ASP A 21 21.08 25.91 -3.68
N TRP A 22 21.81 24.85 -4.05
CA TRP A 22 21.31 23.83 -4.96
C TRP A 22 20.17 23.01 -4.37
N TYR A 23 20.22 22.73 -3.07
CA TYR A 23 19.14 22.03 -2.37
C TYR A 23 17.87 22.89 -2.25
N ASN A 24 18.01 24.18 -1.95
CA ASN A 24 16.92 25.14 -1.90
C ASN A 24 16.34 25.36 -3.30
N LEU A 25 17.20 25.47 -4.33
CA LEU A 25 16.77 25.53 -5.72
C LEU A 25 15.98 24.28 -6.12
N PHE A 26 16.43 23.09 -5.70
CA PHE A 26 15.70 21.84 -5.91
C PHE A 26 14.31 21.89 -5.25
N ILE A 27 14.21 22.38 -4.01
CA ILE A 27 12.92 22.54 -3.31
C ILE A 27 12.01 23.51 -4.07
N ASP A 28 12.53 24.67 -4.45
CA ASP A 28 11.73 25.73 -5.08
C ASP A 28 11.24 25.34 -6.48
N LYS A 29 11.98 24.48 -7.17
CA LYS A 29 11.67 24.05 -8.54
C LYS A 29 10.99 22.69 -8.63
N SER A 30 10.93 21.92 -7.55
CA SER A 30 10.23 20.64 -7.52
C SER A 30 8.89 20.77 -6.79
N ASN A 31 7.81 20.26 -7.39
CA ASN A 31 6.52 20.09 -6.71
C ASN A 31 6.55 18.92 -5.70
N SER A 32 7.71 18.60 -5.14
CA SER A 32 7.93 17.38 -4.35
C SER A 32 7.38 17.49 -2.93
N VAL A 33 6.79 16.41 -2.44
CA VAL A 33 6.21 16.34 -1.09
C VAL A 33 7.30 16.40 -0.01
N LYS A 34 7.03 17.04 1.13
CA LYS A 34 7.96 17.26 2.27
C LYS A 34 8.80 16.03 2.68
N GLY A 35 8.24 14.82 2.64
CA GLY A 35 8.96 13.58 2.98
C GLY A 35 10.05 13.20 1.99
N TYR A 36 9.85 13.52 0.72
CA TYR A 36 10.83 13.32 -0.35
C TYR A 36 12.04 14.23 -0.18
N ILE A 37 11.80 15.51 0.13
CA ILE A 37 12.80 16.54 0.41
C ILE A 37 13.67 16.18 1.64
N SER A 38 13.08 15.54 2.66
CA SER A 38 13.83 15.09 3.85
C SER A 38 14.83 13.98 3.53
N ASN A 39 14.49 13.05 2.63
CA ASN A 39 15.38 11.94 2.26
C ASN A 39 16.63 12.44 1.52
N ILE A 40 16.46 13.45 0.67
CA ILE A 40 17.56 14.11 -0.04
C ILE A 40 18.46 14.85 0.95
N LYS A 41 17.86 15.62 1.87
CA LYS A 41 18.61 16.39 2.88
C LYS A 41 19.54 15.51 3.69
N GLU A 42 19.05 14.38 4.18
CA GLU A 42 19.86 13.45 4.98
C GLU A 42 21.03 12.85 4.19
N PHE A 43 20.85 12.62 2.90
CA PHE A 43 21.96 12.18 2.02
C PHE A 43 23.02 13.27 1.87
N LEU A 44 22.60 14.51 1.60
CA LEU A 44 23.54 15.63 1.49
C LEU A 44 24.27 15.88 2.82
N GLU A 45 23.57 15.85 3.94
CA GLU A 45 24.19 15.93 5.27
C GLU A 45 25.22 14.82 5.48
N PHE A 46 24.95 13.58 5.05
CA PHE A 46 25.92 12.50 5.09
C PHE A 46 27.16 12.76 4.21
N CYS A 47 26.98 13.24 2.98
CA CYS A 47 28.09 13.54 2.08
C CYS A 47 28.95 14.71 2.56
N SER A 48 28.35 15.72 3.18
CA SER A 48 29.05 16.86 3.78
C SER A 48 30.07 16.42 4.82
N PHE A 49 29.77 15.34 5.54
CA PHE A 49 30.60 14.77 6.58
C PHE A 49 31.78 13.96 6.04
N LYS A 50 31.66 13.37 4.84
CA LYS A 50 32.65 12.44 4.28
C LYS A 50 33.66 13.08 3.32
N ASN A 51 33.75 14.42 3.32
CA ASN A 51 34.64 15.27 2.48
C ASN A 51 34.11 15.68 1.10
N SER A 52 32.79 15.69 0.87
CA SER A 52 32.22 16.37 -0.30
C SER A 52 31.33 17.53 0.14
N SER A 53 31.93 18.71 0.29
CA SER A 53 31.21 19.95 0.61
C SER A 53 30.48 20.55 -0.60
N ASP A 54 30.67 19.96 -1.79
CA ASP A 54 30.16 20.43 -3.05
C ASP A 54 29.27 19.37 -3.69
N ILE A 55 27.96 19.64 -3.70
CA ILE A 55 26.94 18.74 -4.26
C ILE A 55 27.21 18.39 -5.73
N THR A 56 27.87 19.29 -6.49
CA THR A 56 28.18 19.06 -7.91
C THR A 56 29.24 17.98 -8.12
N LYS A 57 30.01 17.66 -7.07
CA LYS A 57 31.12 16.69 -7.09
C LYS A 57 30.76 15.33 -6.50
N LEU A 58 29.49 15.10 -6.15
CA LEU A 58 29.05 13.80 -5.63
C LEU A 58 29.25 12.69 -6.66
N THR A 59 29.77 11.56 -6.18
CA THR A 59 30.10 10.38 -6.97
C THR A 59 29.16 9.22 -6.66
N PRO A 60 29.05 8.20 -7.55
CA PRO A 60 28.35 6.96 -7.23
C PRO A 60 28.87 6.27 -5.95
N GLN A 61 30.16 6.43 -5.63
CA GLN A 61 30.75 5.90 -4.40
C GLN A 61 30.17 6.56 -3.14
N ASP A 62 29.90 7.87 -3.18
CA ASP A 62 29.27 8.58 -2.06
C ASP A 62 27.87 8.04 -1.77
N PHE A 63 27.14 7.71 -2.84
CA PHE A 63 25.84 7.05 -2.75
C PHE A 63 25.95 5.64 -2.17
N GLU A 64 26.87 4.81 -2.67
CA GLU A 64 27.11 3.45 -2.13
C GLU A 64 27.49 3.47 -0.65
N ASN A 65 28.35 4.40 -0.25
CA ASN A 65 28.77 4.59 1.14
C ASN A 65 27.57 4.95 2.01
N TYR A 66 26.68 5.82 1.52
CA TYR A 66 25.46 6.17 2.24
C TYR A 66 24.52 4.98 2.42
N ILE A 67 24.28 4.20 1.36
CA ILE A 67 23.43 3.01 1.46
C ILE A 67 24.04 1.95 2.39
N THR A 68 25.36 1.78 2.34
CA THR A 68 26.09 0.89 3.25
C THR A 68 25.92 1.31 4.71
N GLU A 69 26.01 2.61 4.99
CA GLU A 69 25.81 3.14 6.33
C GLU A 69 24.36 2.95 6.81
N LEU A 70 23.36 3.15 5.95
CA LEU A 70 21.96 2.87 6.29
C LEU A 70 21.74 1.39 6.64
N LYS A 71 22.38 0.47 5.89
CA LYS A 71 22.36 -0.96 6.19
C LYS A 71 23.04 -1.26 7.54
N ARG A 72 24.21 -0.66 7.81
CA ARG A 72 24.93 -0.79 9.08
C ARG A 72 24.10 -0.32 10.28
N LEU A 73 23.29 0.71 10.09
CA LEU A 73 22.37 1.25 11.10
C LEU A 73 21.04 0.46 11.21
N ASN A 74 20.91 -0.68 10.54
CA ASN A 74 19.68 -1.49 10.50
C ASN A 74 18.44 -0.69 10.06
N ALA A 75 18.59 0.26 9.12
CA ALA A 75 17.45 0.96 8.55
C ALA A 75 16.53 -0.02 7.79
N ALA A 76 15.22 0.16 7.92
CA ALA A 76 14.25 -0.70 7.22
C ALA A 76 14.43 -0.65 5.69
N LYS A 77 14.34 -1.80 5.01
CA LYS A 77 14.52 -1.94 3.55
C LYS A 77 13.66 -0.93 2.75
N LYS A 78 12.40 -0.76 3.12
CA LYS A 78 11.47 0.22 2.53
C LYS A 78 11.96 1.67 2.68
N THR A 79 12.58 1.99 3.81
CA THR A 79 13.18 3.30 4.06
C THR A 79 14.41 3.51 3.19
N ILE A 80 15.26 2.49 3.04
CA ILE A 80 16.42 2.52 2.14
C ILE A 80 15.97 2.77 0.70
N ASN A 81 14.98 2.01 0.21
CA ASN A 81 14.46 2.18 -1.16
C ASN A 81 13.88 3.57 -1.41
N ARG A 82 13.10 4.11 -0.47
CA ARG A 82 12.58 5.50 -0.57
C ARG A 82 13.71 6.53 -0.71
N ARG A 83 14.82 6.34 0.00
CA ARG A 83 16.00 7.21 -0.09
C ARG A 83 16.70 7.04 -1.44
N ILE A 84 16.86 5.81 -1.91
CA ILE A 84 17.43 5.50 -3.24
C ILE A 84 16.64 6.23 -4.33
N TYR A 85 15.31 6.10 -4.35
CA TYR A 85 14.47 6.76 -5.35
C TYR A 85 14.57 8.28 -5.28
N ALA A 86 14.58 8.85 -4.08
CA ALA A 86 14.70 10.30 -3.91
C ALA A 86 16.04 10.85 -4.43
N ILE A 87 17.14 10.12 -4.19
CA ILE A 87 18.47 10.53 -4.67
C ILE A 87 18.56 10.36 -6.19
N LYS A 88 18.05 9.25 -6.76
CA LYS A 88 18.03 9.01 -8.21
C LYS A 88 17.28 10.13 -8.94
N SER A 89 16.09 10.51 -8.46
CA SER A 89 15.30 11.55 -9.11
C SER A 89 15.86 12.96 -8.88
N MET A 90 16.52 13.24 -7.73
CA MET A 90 17.31 14.46 -7.57
C MET A 90 18.45 14.55 -8.59
N ALA A 91 19.22 13.47 -8.75
CA ALA A 91 20.33 13.41 -9.70
C ALA A 91 19.85 13.63 -11.15
N GLU A 92 18.72 13.00 -11.50
CA GLU A 92 18.09 13.18 -12.81
C GLU A 92 17.63 14.62 -13.04
N PHE A 93 17.01 15.25 -12.04
CA PHE A 93 16.63 16.65 -12.11
C PHE A 93 17.84 17.55 -12.40
N PHE A 94 18.96 17.38 -11.67
CA PHE A 94 20.15 18.20 -11.88
C PHE A 94 20.81 17.95 -13.23
N ARG A 95 20.89 16.69 -13.69
CA ARG A 95 21.41 16.38 -15.03
C ARG A 95 20.61 17.03 -16.15
N ASN A 96 19.28 17.04 -16.01
CA ASN A 96 18.39 17.52 -17.07
C ASN A 96 18.28 19.05 -17.09
N ASN A 97 18.33 19.70 -15.93
CA ASN A 97 18.09 21.14 -15.82
C ASN A 97 19.36 21.98 -15.62
N TYR A 98 20.46 21.38 -15.16
CA TYR A 98 21.70 22.07 -14.78
C TYR A 98 22.95 21.34 -15.26
N LYS A 99 22.90 20.86 -16.52
CA LYS A 99 23.97 20.06 -17.14
C LYS A 99 25.34 20.74 -17.13
N GLU A 100 25.41 22.06 -17.25
CA GLU A 100 26.66 22.81 -17.21
C GLU A 100 27.37 22.72 -15.84
N SER A 101 26.60 22.65 -14.75
CA SER A 101 27.14 22.60 -13.39
C SER A 101 27.40 21.17 -12.91
N PHE A 102 26.56 20.20 -13.30
CA PHE A 102 26.64 18.83 -12.80
C PHE A 102 27.27 17.86 -13.80
N GLY A 103 27.17 18.13 -15.10
CA GLY A 103 27.59 17.20 -16.17
C GLY A 103 26.61 16.05 -16.41
N GLU A 104 26.65 15.46 -17.60
CA GLU A 104 25.75 14.36 -17.99
C GLU A 104 25.95 13.07 -17.19
N ASN A 105 27.13 12.90 -16.61
CA ASN A 105 27.48 11.70 -15.86
C ASN A 105 27.25 11.84 -14.35
N TYR A 106 26.71 12.98 -13.89
CA TYR A 106 26.42 13.21 -12.48
C TYR A 106 25.52 12.11 -11.91
N LEU A 107 26.07 11.31 -10.98
CA LEU A 107 25.39 10.16 -10.37
C LEU A 107 24.66 9.32 -11.44
N LYS A 108 25.29 9.14 -12.61
CA LYS A 108 24.78 8.26 -13.67
C LYS A 108 25.12 6.82 -13.30
N ASN A 109 24.24 5.89 -13.66
CA ASN A 109 24.41 4.47 -13.35
C ASN A 109 24.55 4.19 -11.83
N LEU A 110 23.81 4.91 -10.99
CA LEU A 110 23.72 4.54 -9.58
C LEU A 110 23.32 3.06 -9.50
N PRO A 111 24.09 2.21 -8.80
CA PRO A 111 23.84 0.79 -8.79
C PRO A 111 22.42 0.53 -8.32
N ASP A 112 21.81 -0.53 -8.83
CA ASP A 112 20.47 -0.91 -8.42
C ASP A 112 20.54 -1.60 -7.05
N LEU A 113 20.90 -0.80 -6.04
CA LEU A 113 21.01 -1.19 -4.63
C LEU A 113 19.64 -1.30 -3.98
N ILE A 114 18.58 -1.41 -4.78
CA ILE A 114 17.22 -1.61 -4.30
C ILE A 114 17.27 -2.84 -3.41
N CYS A 115 17.03 -2.63 -2.12
CA CYS A 115 16.91 -3.72 -1.18
C CYS A 115 15.59 -4.39 -1.51
N GLU A 116 15.60 -5.67 -1.87
CA GLU A 116 14.36 -6.43 -2.09
C GLU A 116 13.43 -6.23 -0.88
N THR A 117 12.40 -5.41 -1.08
CA THR A 117 11.31 -5.31 -0.11
C THR A 117 10.55 -6.62 -0.22
N GLU A 118 10.38 -7.31 0.90
CA GLU A 118 9.68 -8.60 0.99
C GLU A 118 8.25 -8.59 0.44
N GLU A 119 7.72 -7.44 0.04
CA GLU A 119 6.47 -7.33 -0.69
C GLU A 119 6.73 -7.33 -2.20
N ASN A 120 7.20 -8.47 -2.71
CA ASN A 120 7.19 -8.74 -4.14
C ASN A 120 5.75 -9.11 -4.54
N PRO A 121 5.13 -8.46 -5.57
CA PRO A 121 3.77 -8.77 -6.02
C PRO A 121 3.57 -10.24 -6.43
N THR A 122 4.67 -10.94 -6.74
CA THR A 122 4.70 -12.37 -7.10
C THR A 122 4.36 -13.33 -5.96
N ASP A 123 4.31 -12.85 -4.71
CA ASP A 123 3.98 -13.68 -3.55
C ASP A 123 2.57 -13.43 -2.99
N ILE A 124 1.76 -12.61 -3.66
CA ILE A 124 0.34 -12.42 -3.28
C ILE A 124 -0.40 -13.75 -3.47
N ARG A 125 -1.08 -14.20 -2.41
CA ARG A 125 -1.86 -15.44 -2.43
C ARG A 125 -3.25 -15.18 -1.89
N ARG A 126 -4.25 -15.55 -2.67
CA ARG A 126 -5.63 -15.62 -2.16
C ARG A 126 -5.68 -16.59 -0.97
N LEU A 127 -6.33 -16.17 0.11
CA LEU A 127 -6.78 -17.08 1.16
C LEU A 127 -7.82 -18.02 0.55
N ASN A 128 -7.72 -19.31 0.87
CA ASN A 128 -8.75 -20.28 0.52
C ASN A 128 -9.97 -20.15 1.47
N LEU A 129 -11.05 -20.89 1.19
CA LEU A 129 -12.29 -20.81 1.96
C LEU A 129 -12.11 -21.16 3.44
N GLU A 130 -11.27 -22.16 3.74
CA GLU A 130 -10.99 -22.59 5.11
C GLU A 130 -10.22 -21.50 5.88
N GLN A 131 -9.21 -20.88 5.26
CA GLN A 131 -8.47 -19.77 5.83
C GLN A 131 -9.36 -18.54 6.06
N LEU A 132 -10.26 -18.22 5.13
CA LEU A 132 -11.24 -17.14 5.29
C LEU A 132 -12.22 -17.43 6.44
N HIS A 133 -12.63 -18.68 6.61
CA HIS A 133 -13.48 -19.09 7.73
C HIS A 133 -12.79 -18.85 9.07
N TYR A 134 -11.55 -19.31 9.24
CA TYR A 134 -10.78 -19.07 10.46
C TYR A 134 -10.47 -17.59 10.67
N ALA A 135 -10.18 -16.82 9.62
CA ALA A 135 -10.00 -15.38 9.72
C ALA A 135 -11.24 -14.68 10.27
N ARG A 136 -12.42 -15.01 9.75
CA ARG A 136 -13.69 -14.47 10.26
C ARG A 136 -13.95 -14.88 11.71
N ASN A 137 -13.63 -16.12 12.10
CA ASN A 137 -13.77 -16.55 13.49
C ASN A 137 -12.82 -15.80 14.43
N PHE A 138 -11.57 -15.59 14.04
CA PHE A 138 -10.61 -14.77 14.78
C PHE A 138 -11.11 -13.34 15.01
N ASN A 139 -11.66 -12.73 13.95
CA ASN A 139 -12.13 -11.34 14.00
C ASN A 139 -13.32 -11.14 14.94
N LYS A 140 -14.17 -12.15 15.18
CA LYS A 140 -15.32 -12.05 16.10
C LYS A 140 -14.92 -11.60 17.52
N SER A 141 -13.66 -11.79 17.91
CA SER A 141 -13.12 -11.38 19.21
C SER A 141 -12.90 -9.87 19.36
N SER A 142 -12.88 -9.10 18.26
CA SER A 142 -12.56 -7.67 18.28
C SER A 142 -13.21 -6.93 17.12
N LEU A 143 -14.05 -5.94 17.44
CA LEU A 143 -14.65 -5.04 16.45
C LEU A 143 -13.60 -4.33 15.57
N GLU A 144 -12.44 -3.98 16.14
CA GLU A 144 -11.34 -3.37 15.38
C GLU A 144 -10.75 -4.35 14.35
N PHE A 145 -10.64 -5.63 14.69
CA PHE A 145 -10.14 -6.66 13.77
C PHE A 145 -11.16 -6.99 12.69
N THR A 146 -12.45 -7.07 13.04
CA THR A 146 -13.53 -7.14 12.06
C THR A 146 -13.45 -5.95 11.12
N PHE A 147 -13.30 -4.73 11.65
CA PHE A 147 -13.18 -3.53 10.81
C PHE A 147 -12.01 -3.64 9.83
N ILE A 148 -10.79 -3.88 10.33
CA ILE A 148 -9.60 -3.98 9.47
C ILE A 148 -9.77 -5.08 8.39
N PHE A 149 -10.30 -6.24 8.76
CA PHE A 149 -10.54 -7.33 7.83
C PHE A 149 -11.52 -6.95 6.72
N GLU A 150 -12.71 -6.45 7.09
CA GLU A 150 -13.76 -6.17 6.12
C GLU A 150 -13.36 -4.98 5.22
N MET A 151 -12.59 -4.02 5.73
CA MET A 151 -12.01 -2.95 4.90
C MET A 151 -11.14 -3.46 3.77
N PHE A 152 -10.32 -4.49 4.01
CA PHE A 152 -9.51 -5.10 2.96
C PHE A 152 -10.25 -6.14 2.13
N PHE A 153 -11.13 -6.94 2.75
CA PHE A 153 -11.77 -8.09 2.11
C PHE A 153 -13.10 -7.76 1.43
N GLN A 154 -13.97 -6.94 2.02
CA GLN A 154 -15.25 -6.56 1.38
C GLN A 154 -15.08 -5.38 0.44
N PHE A 155 -14.27 -4.40 0.82
CA PHE A 155 -14.19 -3.13 0.12
C PHE A 155 -12.91 -2.98 -0.72
N SER A 156 -11.99 -3.95 -0.67
CA SER A 156 -10.74 -3.95 -1.43
C SER A 156 -9.88 -2.68 -1.25
N ILE A 157 -10.03 -2.00 -0.10
CA ILE A 157 -9.41 -0.69 0.15
C ILE A 157 -7.89 -0.82 0.26
N ASP A 158 -7.16 0.13 -0.32
CA ASP A 158 -5.71 0.19 -0.20
C ASP A 158 -5.27 0.53 1.23
N LYS A 159 -4.15 -0.07 1.67
CA LYS A 159 -3.62 0.14 3.02
C LYS A 159 -3.41 1.62 3.33
N VAL A 160 -2.94 2.39 2.34
CA VAL A 160 -2.70 3.84 2.50
C VAL A 160 -4.03 4.56 2.72
N ASP A 161 -5.05 4.27 1.92
CA ASP A 161 -6.36 4.92 2.01
C ASP A 161 -7.07 4.61 3.33
N LEU A 162 -6.93 3.38 3.84
CA LEU A 162 -7.45 3.03 5.16
C LEU A 162 -6.78 3.85 6.28
N ILE A 163 -5.46 4.05 6.20
CA ILE A 163 -4.69 4.81 7.21
C ILE A 163 -4.99 6.32 7.12
N THR A 164 -5.15 6.86 5.92
CA THR A 164 -5.43 8.29 5.70
C THR A 164 -6.91 8.63 5.78
N GLU A 165 -7.78 7.63 5.99
CA GLU A 165 -9.23 7.73 5.92
C GLU A 165 -9.74 8.31 4.59
N ASN A 166 -8.97 8.13 3.52
CA ASN A 166 -9.29 8.61 2.17
C ASN A 166 -10.15 7.60 1.39
N TYR A 167 -11.12 6.99 2.07
CA TYR A 167 -12.15 6.16 1.47
C TYR A 167 -13.50 6.84 1.67
N LYS A 168 -14.34 6.84 0.64
CA LYS A 168 -15.66 7.47 0.72
C LYS A 168 -16.56 6.65 1.65
N LYS A 169 -16.62 7.02 2.93
CA LYS A 169 -17.49 6.40 3.95
C LYS A 169 -18.96 6.28 3.49
N SER A 170 -19.43 7.22 2.66
CA SER A 170 -20.78 7.22 2.08
C SER A 170 -21.01 6.16 0.99
N GLU A 171 -19.96 5.62 0.39
CA GLU A 171 -20.02 4.60 -0.66
C GLU A 171 -19.82 3.18 -0.12
N LEU A 172 -19.47 3.02 1.17
CA LEU A 172 -19.43 1.71 1.81
C LEU A 172 -20.87 1.16 1.85
N PRO A 173 -21.21 0.08 1.11
CA PRO A 173 -22.53 -0.48 1.19
C PRO A 173 -22.85 -0.86 2.64
N LYS A 174 -24.10 -0.63 3.05
CA LYS A 174 -24.65 -1.07 4.34
C LYS A 174 -24.66 -2.61 4.37
N TYR A 175 -23.50 -3.21 4.59
CA TYR A 175 -23.36 -4.63 4.86
C TYR A 175 -23.88 -4.92 6.29
N PRO A 176 -24.31 -6.16 6.59
CA PRO A 176 -24.98 -6.50 7.85
C PRO A 176 -24.11 -6.36 9.11
N ILE A 177 -22.82 -6.06 8.95
CA ILE A 177 -21.99 -5.64 10.07
C ILE A 177 -22.34 -4.18 10.34
N ASN A 178 -23.29 -3.97 11.25
CA ASN A 178 -23.61 -2.68 11.83
C ASN A 178 -22.37 -2.13 12.55
N PHE A 179 -21.40 -1.61 11.80
CA PHE A 179 -20.38 -0.75 12.35
C PHE A 179 -21.10 0.51 12.80
N ASP A 180 -21.22 0.68 14.11
CA ASP A 180 -21.70 1.94 14.67
C ASP A 180 -20.74 3.04 14.19
N PRO A 181 -21.20 3.98 13.34
CA PRO A 181 -20.35 5.02 12.78
C PRO A 181 -19.84 6.00 13.84
N SER A 182 -20.35 5.94 15.09
CA SER A 182 -19.81 6.68 16.23
C SER A 182 -18.49 6.10 16.77
N ILE A 183 -18.18 4.84 16.45
CA ILE A 183 -16.93 4.21 16.87
C ILE A 183 -15.82 4.61 15.90
N ASN A 184 -15.04 5.62 16.29
CA ASN A 184 -13.92 6.09 15.50
C ASN A 184 -12.68 5.19 15.72
N PHE A 185 -12.54 4.15 14.90
CA PHE A 185 -11.32 3.36 14.85
C PHE A 185 -10.24 4.13 14.08
N GLN A 186 -9.40 4.89 14.79
CA GLN A 186 -8.19 5.42 14.16
C GLN A 186 -7.26 4.24 13.82
N VAL A 187 -7.24 3.86 12.55
CA VAL A 187 -6.40 2.76 12.04
C VAL A 187 -5.02 3.31 11.71
N THR A 188 -3.99 2.68 12.27
CA THR A 188 -2.59 3.03 12.00
C THR A 188 -1.86 1.87 11.32
N GLU A 189 -0.72 2.15 10.68
CA GLU A 189 0.11 1.10 10.09
C GLU A 189 0.49 0.01 11.11
N TRP A 190 0.78 0.40 12.35
CA TRP A 190 1.10 -0.54 13.42
C TRP A 190 -0.09 -1.46 13.74
N LYS A 191 -1.32 -0.91 13.83
CA LYS A 191 -2.54 -1.71 14.10
C LYS A 191 -2.79 -2.74 13.00
N ILE A 192 -2.64 -2.34 11.73
CA ILE A 192 -2.78 -3.23 10.58
C ILE A 192 -1.72 -4.34 10.62
N ASN A 193 -0.46 -3.99 10.85
CA ASN A 193 0.63 -4.98 10.89
C ASN A 193 0.46 -5.96 12.07
N ASN A 194 0.02 -5.48 13.23
CA ASN A 194 -0.28 -6.28 14.42
C ASN A 194 -1.48 -7.21 14.18
N TYR A 195 -2.54 -6.71 13.54
CA TYR A 195 -3.69 -7.52 13.13
C TYR A 195 -3.27 -8.73 12.30
N PHE A 196 -2.52 -8.48 11.22
CA PHE A 196 -2.05 -9.53 10.33
C PHE A 196 -1.10 -10.53 10.99
N GLU A 197 -0.35 -10.10 12.00
CA GLU A 197 0.52 -10.98 12.79
C GLU A 197 -0.29 -11.98 13.60
N LYS A 198 -1.24 -11.46 14.37
CA LYS A 198 -2.11 -12.28 15.21
C LYS A 198 -2.98 -13.20 14.38
N LEU A 199 -3.51 -12.70 13.26
CA LEU A 199 -4.28 -13.49 12.31
C LEU A 199 -3.44 -14.66 11.77
N THR A 200 -2.22 -14.38 11.30
CA THR A 200 -1.33 -15.42 10.75
C THR A 200 -1.06 -16.49 11.80
N ASN A 201 -0.66 -16.10 13.01
CA ASN A 201 -0.39 -17.03 14.10
C ASN A 201 -1.62 -17.89 14.43
N TYR A 202 -2.80 -17.28 14.51
CA TYR A 202 -4.04 -18.00 14.77
C TYR A 202 -4.36 -19.04 13.69
N ILE A 203 -4.27 -18.70 12.40
CA ILE A 203 -4.57 -19.67 11.34
C ILE A 203 -3.51 -20.79 11.29
N MET A 204 -2.24 -20.50 11.62
CA MET A 204 -1.20 -21.51 11.79
C MET A 204 -1.51 -22.46 12.95
N GLU A 205 -2.01 -21.94 14.08
CA GLU A 205 -2.44 -22.74 15.23
C GLU A 205 -3.60 -23.67 14.87
N MET A 206 -4.51 -23.24 13.99
CA MET A 206 -5.60 -24.07 13.48
C MET A 206 -5.15 -25.12 12.45
N GLY A 207 -3.87 -25.13 12.05
CA GLY A 207 -3.32 -26.11 11.10
C GLY A 207 -3.62 -25.82 9.62
N CYS A 208 -4.25 -24.69 9.31
CA CYS A 208 -4.71 -24.34 7.96
C CYS A 208 -3.73 -23.41 7.21
N TYR A 209 -2.53 -23.27 7.76
CA TYR A 209 -1.45 -22.46 7.22
C TYR A 209 -0.11 -23.15 7.50
N GLU A 210 0.61 -23.54 6.45
CA GLU A 210 1.89 -24.25 6.60
C GLU A 210 2.92 -23.39 7.34
N ARG A 211 3.56 -23.98 8.35
CA ARG A 211 4.51 -23.34 9.29
C ARG A 211 5.73 -22.66 8.66
N SER A 212 5.96 -22.82 7.35
CA SER A 212 7.13 -22.32 6.62
C SER A 212 6.86 -21.14 5.68
N ARG A 213 5.65 -20.57 5.65
CA ARG A 213 5.28 -19.59 4.63
C ARG A 213 4.82 -18.28 5.28
N ARG A 214 5.48 -17.18 4.90
CA ARG A 214 5.01 -15.78 4.79
C ARG A 214 3.82 -15.35 5.67
N LYS A 215 3.94 -14.19 6.31
CA LYS A 215 2.85 -13.49 6.99
C LYS A 215 1.71 -13.12 6.02
N ILE A 216 0.46 -13.43 6.37
CA ILE A 216 -0.73 -12.95 5.66
C ILE A 216 -0.72 -11.41 5.68
N ASN A 217 -1.11 -10.75 4.60
CA ASN A 217 -1.17 -9.28 4.55
C ASN A 217 -2.40 -8.75 3.81
N SER A 218 -2.48 -7.42 3.68
CA SER A 218 -3.61 -6.74 3.04
C SER A 218 -3.78 -7.09 1.57
N TYR A 219 -2.70 -7.39 0.85
CA TYR A 219 -2.79 -7.79 -0.56
C TYR A 219 -3.43 -9.17 -0.70
N ASP A 220 -3.18 -10.09 0.22
CA ASP A 220 -3.81 -11.41 0.20
C ASP A 220 -5.33 -11.33 0.35
N LEU A 221 -5.82 -10.47 1.27
CA LEU A 221 -7.26 -10.24 1.45
C LEU A 221 -7.90 -9.56 0.24
N ARG A 222 -7.23 -8.58 -0.37
CA ARG A 222 -7.70 -7.92 -1.59
C ARG A 222 -7.70 -8.85 -2.81
N GLU A 223 -6.75 -9.76 -2.88
CA GLU A 223 -6.73 -10.77 -3.94
C GLU A 223 -7.83 -11.81 -3.73
N SER A 224 -8.11 -12.19 -2.48
CA SER A 224 -9.30 -12.98 -2.14
C SER A 224 -10.60 -12.27 -2.52
N HIS A 225 -10.71 -10.96 -2.31
CA HIS A 225 -11.87 -10.18 -2.75
C HIS A 225 -12.13 -10.34 -4.25
N LYS A 226 -11.12 -10.10 -5.10
CA LYS A 226 -11.28 -10.25 -6.56
C LYS A 226 -11.75 -11.64 -6.98
N PHE A 227 -11.36 -12.67 -6.23
CA PHE A 227 -11.72 -14.05 -6.54
C PHE A 227 -13.13 -14.43 -6.06
N TYR A 228 -13.54 -13.93 -4.89
CA TYR A 228 -14.79 -14.32 -4.25
C TYR A 228 -15.94 -13.34 -4.46
N PHE A 229 -15.74 -12.22 -5.15
CA PHE A 229 -16.80 -11.23 -5.39
C PHE A 229 -17.16 -11.17 -6.87
N PHE A 230 -18.46 -11.11 -7.15
CA PHE A 230 -18.98 -10.98 -8.50
C PHE A 230 -19.79 -9.70 -8.65
N THR A 231 -19.76 -9.13 -9.86
CA THR A 231 -20.58 -7.98 -10.22
C THR A 231 -21.97 -8.44 -10.64
N CYS A 232 -23.01 -7.94 -9.99
CA CYS A 232 -24.38 -8.22 -10.39
C CYS A 232 -24.64 -7.67 -11.81
N PRO A 233 -25.17 -8.49 -12.74
CA PRO A 233 -25.39 -8.03 -14.11
C PRO A 233 -26.44 -6.90 -14.22
N ILE A 234 -27.37 -6.82 -13.26
CA ILE A 234 -28.49 -5.87 -13.24
C ILE A 234 -28.06 -4.54 -12.60
N CYS A 235 -27.79 -4.52 -11.30
CA CYS A 235 -27.50 -3.28 -10.57
C CYS A 235 -26.02 -2.91 -10.52
N LYS A 236 -25.14 -3.72 -11.12
CA LYS A 236 -23.67 -3.55 -11.12
C LYS A 236 -23.02 -3.50 -9.73
N ARG A 237 -23.77 -3.84 -8.67
CA ARG A 237 -23.20 -3.98 -7.32
C ARG A 237 -22.32 -5.20 -7.28
N GLU A 238 -21.16 -5.04 -6.68
CA GLU A 238 -20.25 -6.12 -6.37
C GLU A 238 -20.64 -6.75 -5.03
N LEU A 239 -20.78 -8.08 -5.01
CA LEU A 239 -21.17 -8.83 -3.82
C LEU A 239 -20.37 -10.12 -3.73
N GLU A 240 -20.09 -10.54 -2.50
CA GLU A 240 -19.45 -11.82 -2.22
C GLU A 240 -20.30 -12.96 -2.79
N ASN A 241 -19.67 -13.94 -3.42
CA ASN A 241 -20.25 -15.15 -3.99
C ASN A 241 -20.62 -16.17 -2.91
N ILE A 242 -21.59 -15.79 -2.08
CA ILE A 242 -22.24 -16.63 -1.08
C ILE A 242 -23.72 -16.75 -1.41
N SER A 243 -24.32 -17.90 -1.09
CA SER A 243 -25.71 -18.22 -1.47
C SER A 243 -26.74 -17.19 -1.00
N THR A 244 -26.49 -16.45 0.08
CA THR A 244 -27.39 -15.42 0.58
C THR A 244 -27.39 -14.13 -0.26
N ASN A 245 -26.34 -13.88 -1.04
CA ASN A 245 -26.20 -12.67 -1.85
C ASN A 245 -26.77 -12.84 -3.27
N TRP A 246 -27.00 -14.08 -3.70
CA TRP A 246 -27.32 -14.40 -5.09
C TRP A 246 -28.60 -15.22 -5.20
N VAL A 247 -29.40 -14.94 -6.23
CA VAL A 247 -30.66 -15.62 -6.51
C VAL A 247 -30.74 -15.94 -7.99
N LEU A 248 -31.39 -17.06 -8.32
CA LEU A 248 -31.78 -17.38 -9.70
C LEU A 248 -33.12 -16.71 -9.99
N VAL A 249 -33.18 -15.92 -11.06
CA VAL A 249 -34.37 -15.23 -11.52
C VAL A 249 -34.78 -15.84 -12.86
N LYS A 250 -36.05 -16.28 -12.95
CA LYS A 250 -36.64 -16.72 -14.21
C LYS A 250 -36.94 -15.51 -15.08
N VAL A 251 -36.48 -15.51 -16.33
CA VAL A 251 -36.81 -14.47 -17.31
C VAL A 251 -37.88 -15.02 -18.25
N GLU A 252 -38.99 -14.32 -18.39
CA GLU A 252 -40.02 -14.67 -19.38
C GLU A 252 -39.50 -14.31 -20.77
N SER A 253 -38.95 -15.32 -21.46
CA SER A 253 -38.70 -15.22 -22.89
C SER A 253 -40.05 -15.19 -23.62
N GLN A 254 -40.27 -14.16 -24.43
CA GLN A 254 -41.50 -14.03 -25.23
C GLN A 254 -41.70 -15.18 -26.24
N ASN A 255 -40.70 -16.04 -26.48
CA ASN A 255 -40.71 -17.01 -27.58
C ASN A 255 -40.11 -18.40 -27.27
N SER A 256 -39.82 -18.80 -26.01
CA SER A 256 -39.23 -20.13 -25.77
C SER A 256 -39.86 -20.92 -24.63
N GLU A 257 -40.13 -22.20 -24.91
CA GLU A 257 -40.48 -23.26 -23.96
C GLU A 257 -39.30 -23.64 -23.02
N SER A 258 -38.30 -22.77 -22.85
CA SER A 258 -37.15 -22.99 -21.96
C SER A 258 -37.25 -22.09 -20.74
N ASP A 259 -37.18 -22.70 -19.55
CA ASP A 259 -37.03 -21.95 -18.31
C ASP A 259 -35.63 -21.30 -18.26
N ASP A 260 -35.48 -20.10 -18.83
CA ASP A 260 -34.23 -19.35 -18.78
C ASP A 260 -34.06 -18.70 -17.40
N PHE A 261 -33.08 -19.19 -16.64
CA PHE A 261 -32.71 -18.65 -15.33
C PHE A 261 -31.41 -17.86 -15.40
N HIS A 262 -31.43 -16.64 -14.87
CA HIS A 262 -30.26 -15.77 -14.75
C HIS A 262 -29.87 -15.58 -13.30
N LEU A 263 -28.56 -15.59 -13.02
CA LEU A 263 -28.03 -15.27 -11.70
C LEU A 263 -28.05 -13.74 -11.50
N ALA A 264 -28.77 -13.28 -10.49
CA ALA A 264 -28.81 -11.88 -10.08
C ALA A 264 -28.49 -11.76 -8.58
N CYS A 265 -28.16 -10.55 -8.11
CA CYS A 265 -28.06 -10.34 -6.68
C CYS A 265 -29.45 -10.40 -6.03
N SER A 266 -29.50 -10.78 -4.76
CA SER A 266 -30.74 -10.88 -3.98
C SER A 266 -31.53 -9.57 -3.92
N PHE A 267 -30.85 -8.41 -4.01
CA PHE A 267 -31.50 -7.09 -4.08
C PHE A 267 -32.19 -6.80 -5.43
N CYS A 268 -31.91 -7.57 -6.48
CA CYS A 268 -32.50 -7.43 -7.80
C CYS A 268 -33.49 -8.56 -8.13
N LYS A 269 -33.91 -9.31 -7.12
CA LYS A 269 -34.94 -10.34 -7.29
C LYS A 269 -36.20 -9.73 -7.93
N GLY A 270 -36.61 -10.26 -9.07
CA GLY A 270 -37.79 -9.81 -9.80
C GLY A 270 -37.59 -8.57 -10.68
N LYS A 271 -36.34 -8.16 -10.95
CA LYS A 271 -36.03 -7.13 -11.95
C LYS A 271 -35.56 -7.79 -13.25
N ASP A 272 -35.96 -7.24 -14.38
CA ASP A 272 -35.51 -7.71 -15.68
C ASP A 272 -34.06 -7.23 -15.94
N PRO A 273 -33.09 -8.11 -16.25
CA PRO A 273 -31.75 -7.68 -16.66
C PRO A 273 -31.72 -6.82 -17.95
N TYR A 274 -32.80 -6.81 -18.74
CA TYR A 274 -32.95 -6.06 -19.98
C TYR A 274 -33.85 -4.83 -19.87
N GLU A 275 -34.40 -4.52 -18.69
CA GLU A 275 -35.06 -3.24 -18.45
C GLU A 275 -34.01 -2.12 -18.54
N ILE A 276 -33.93 -1.49 -19.72
CA ILE A 276 -33.14 -0.28 -19.93
C ILE A 276 -33.74 0.78 -19.00
N PRO A 277 -32.95 1.40 -18.10
CA PRO A 277 -33.46 2.48 -17.28
C PRO A 277 -33.91 3.63 -18.21
N THR A 278 -35.22 3.81 -18.33
CA THR A 278 -35.81 5.02 -18.92
C THR A 278 -35.55 6.15 -17.94
N ASN A 279 -34.66 7.08 -18.31
CA ASN A 279 -34.48 8.35 -17.61
C ASN A 279 -35.77 9.17 -17.59
#